data_AF-A0A0Q9KW35-F1
#
_entry.id   AF-A0A0Q9KW35-F1
#
_cell.length_a   1.000
_cell.length_b   1.000
_cell.length_c   1.000
_cell.angle_alpha   90.00
_cell.angle_beta   90.00
_cell.angle_gamma   90.00
#
_symmetry.space_group_name_H-M   'P 1'
#
loop_
_entity.id
_entity.type
_entity.pdbx_description
1 polymer ?
#
loop_
_entity_poly.entity_id
_entity_poly.type
_entity_poly.pdbx_seq_one_letter_code
_entity_poly.pdbx_strand_id
1 'polypeptide(L)'
;MNLIHYYRQQFLELISQFEPNWEENRNYRFGFRWNTYANSSFKEIFQMTQFPDEPLYLVYTIELPEKYKRTNIGEVVKNVSSSYELSLYLFSDKILLTSCVSIESLQQTTLGYVNQARGEIVDLVFSAIQM
;
A
#
# COMPACT_ATOMS: atom_id res chain seq x y z
N MET A 1 -20.30 -15.46 4.84
CA MET A 1 -19.43 -14.29 5.15
C MET A 1 -18.66 -13.96 3.88
N ASN A 2 -18.70 -12.71 3.40
CA ASN A 2 -17.94 -12.34 2.19
C ASN A 2 -16.44 -12.28 2.55
N LEU A 3 -15.58 -12.80 1.67
CA LEU A 3 -14.14 -12.94 1.90
C LEU A 3 -13.49 -11.59 2.26
N ILE A 4 -13.90 -10.51 1.60
CA ILE A 4 -13.42 -9.15 1.91
C ILE A 4 -13.74 -8.71 3.34
N HIS A 5 -14.91 -9.11 3.89
CA HIS A 5 -15.25 -8.79 5.28
C HIS A 5 -14.43 -9.59 6.29
N TYR A 6 -14.08 -10.84 5.95
CA TYR A 6 -13.19 -11.66 6.77
C TYR A 6 -11.79 -11.03 6.89
N TYR A 7 -11.19 -10.64 5.76
CA TYR A 7 -9.89 -9.96 5.77
C TYR A 7 -9.95 -8.58 6.44
N ARG A 8 -11.05 -7.83 6.26
CA ARG A 8 -11.29 -6.58 6.99
C ARG A 8 -11.27 -6.79 8.50
N GLN A 9 -11.98 -7.79 9.02
CA GLN A 9 -12.02 -8.08 10.46
C GLN A 9 -10.62 -8.42 10.99
N GLN A 10 -9.89 -9.31 10.30
CA GLN A 10 -8.51 -9.62 10.65
C GLN A 10 -7.62 -8.37 10.67
N PHE A 11 -7.76 -7.50 9.67
CA PHE A 11 -6.97 -6.27 9.63
C PHE A 11 -7.30 -5.36 10.82
N LEU A 12 -8.58 -5.14 11.13
CA LEU A 12 -9.02 -4.33 12.27
C LEU A 12 -8.50 -4.86 13.61
N GLU A 13 -8.54 -6.18 13.81
CA GLU A 13 -8.01 -6.83 15.01
C GLU A 13 -6.50 -6.61 15.14
N LEU A 14 -5.75 -6.80 14.06
CA LEU A 14 -4.30 -6.65 14.04
C LEU A 14 -3.87 -5.18 14.24
N ILE A 15 -4.47 -4.22 13.53
CA ILE A 15 -4.12 -2.80 13.69
C ILE A 15 -4.47 -2.29 15.09
N SER A 16 -5.55 -2.76 15.71
CA SER A 16 -5.91 -2.34 17.07
C SER A 16 -4.84 -2.69 18.11
N GLN A 17 -4.07 -3.75 17.86
CA GLN A 17 -3.00 -4.22 18.74
C GLN A 17 -1.64 -3.59 18.41
N PHE A 18 -1.33 -3.45 17.11
CA PHE A 18 0.03 -3.11 16.67
C PHE A 18 0.16 -1.73 16.01
N GLU A 19 -0.88 -1.22 15.35
CA GLU A 19 -0.86 0.05 14.60
C GLU A 19 -2.18 0.82 14.76
N PRO A 20 -2.50 1.38 15.95
CA PRO A 20 -3.83 1.90 16.26
C PRO A 20 -4.20 3.20 15.52
N ASN A 21 -3.30 3.75 14.71
CA ASN A 21 -3.45 5.05 14.04
C ASN A 21 -4.03 4.96 12.61
N TRP A 22 -4.51 3.79 12.19
CA TRP A 22 -5.18 3.62 10.90
C TRP A 22 -6.63 4.05 10.98
N GLU A 23 -7.02 5.01 10.14
CA GLU A 23 -8.38 5.53 10.08
C GLU A 23 -9.11 5.05 8.82
N GLU A 24 -10.28 4.43 9.00
CA GLU A 24 -11.09 3.94 7.89
C GLU A 24 -11.80 5.10 7.16
N ASN A 25 -11.61 5.17 5.84
CA ASN A 25 -12.36 6.07 4.98
C ASN A 25 -13.72 5.45 4.61
N ARG A 26 -14.75 5.82 5.39
CA ARG A 26 -16.14 5.36 5.20
C ARG A 26 -16.79 5.79 3.89
N ASN A 27 -16.21 6.75 3.17
CA ASN A 27 -16.74 7.24 1.88
C ASN A 27 -16.18 6.47 0.68
N TYR A 28 -15.24 5.54 0.89
CA TYR A 28 -14.67 4.75 -0.19
C TYR A 28 -15.68 3.69 -0.68
N ARG A 29 -15.94 3.66 -1.99
CA ARG A 29 -17.01 2.86 -2.60
C ARG A 29 -16.57 1.53 -3.18
N PHE A 30 -15.27 1.30 -3.31
CA PHE A 30 -14.71 0.14 -4.02
C PHE A 30 -14.12 -0.90 -3.04
N GLY A 31 -14.77 -1.09 -1.89
CA GLY A 31 -14.30 -1.98 -0.82
C GLY A 31 -13.94 -1.19 0.43
N PHE A 32 -12.79 -1.47 1.03
CA PHE A 32 -12.34 -0.82 2.26
C PHE A 32 -11.04 -0.06 2.05
N ARG A 33 -10.90 1.07 2.72
CA ARG A 33 -9.69 1.89 2.67
C ARG A 33 -9.41 2.44 4.05
N TRP A 34 -8.15 2.35 4.47
CA TRP A 34 -7.62 3.03 5.63
C TRP A 34 -6.52 3.98 5.21
N ASN A 35 -6.34 5.05 5.96
CA ASN A 35 -5.21 5.95 5.79
C ASN A 35 -4.53 6.12 7.15
N THR A 36 -3.23 6.36 7.12
CA THR A 36 -2.49 6.83 8.30
C THR A 36 -1.38 7.79 7.86
N TYR A 37 -0.90 8.56 8.82
CA TYR A 37 0.27 9.43 8.66
C TYR A 37 1.36 8.90 9.56
N ALA A 38 2.04 7.83 9.14
CA ALA A 38 3.16 7.31 9.90
C ALA A 38 4.31 8.33 9.90
N ASN A 39 4.84 8.64 11.09
CA ASN A 39 6.00 9.51 11.31
C ASN A 39 5.97 10.84 10.52
N SER A 40 4.78 11.42 10.33
CA SER A 40 4.47 12.75 9.75
C SER A 40 4.94 13.05 8.32
N SER A 41 5.82 12.24 7.73
CA SER A 41 6.47 12.58 6.45
C SER A 41 5.78 11.99 5.23
N PHE A 42 5.03 10.90 5.40
CA PHE A 42 4.38 10.21 4.30
C PHE A 42 2.96 9.82 4.69
N LYS A 43 2.05 9.95 3.72
CA LYS A 43 0.69 9.44 3.86
C LYS A 43 0.67 8.00 3.36
N GLU A 44 0.29 7.08 4.24
CA GLU A 44 0.09 5.68 3.92
C GLU A 44 -1.38 5.42 3.67
N ILE A 45 -1.67 4.58 2.69
CA ILE A 45 -3.02 4.17 2.33
C ILE A 45 -3.03 2.66 2.15
N PHE A 46 -3.94 1.99 2.83
CA PHE A 46 -4.18 0.56 2.65
C PHE A 46 -5.60 0.33 2.16
N GLN A 47 -5.77 -0.53 1.15
CA GLN A 47 -7.04 -0.78 0.51
C GLN A 47 -7.26 -2.28 0.31
N MET A 48 -8.53 -2.67 0.43
CA MET A 48 -9.05 -3.96 0.02
C MET A 48 -10.08 -3.70 -1.06
N THR A 49 -9.80 -4.13 -2.29
CA THR A 49 -10.69 -3.92 -3.44
C THR A 49 -11.09 -5.25 -4.06
N GLN A 50 -12.35 -5.37 -4.44
CA GLN A 50 -12.87 -6.54 -5.13
C GLN A 50 -13.85 -6.04 -6.19
N PHE A 51 -13.46 -6.16 -7.46
CA PHE A 51 -14.34 -5.91 -8.59
C PHE A 51 -15.15 -7.17 -8.92
N PRO A 52 -16.29 -7.04 -9.63
CA PRO A 52 -17.02 -8.20 -10.13
C PRO A 52 -16.09 -9.10 -10.96
N ASP A 53 -16.14 -10.41 -10.71
CA ASP A 53 -15.37 -11.44 -11.41
C ASP A 53 -13.83 -11.33 -11.27
N GLU A 54 -13.34 -10.51 -10.34
CA GLU A 54 -11.92 -10.42 -9.99
C GLU A 54 -11.65 -10.93 -8.56
N PRO A 55 -10.43 -11.44 -8.28
CA PRO A 55 -10.05 -11.78 -6.92
C PRO A 55 -10.00 -10.52 -6.05
N LEU A 56 -10.04 -10.73 -4.74
CA LEU A 56 -9.80 -9.64 -3.78
C LEU A 56 -8.32 -9.25 -3.82
N TYR A 57 -8.05 -7.97 -4.03
CA TYR A 57 -6.71 -7.41 -4.00
C TYR A 57 -6.48 -6.60 -2.73
N LEU A 58 -5.28 -6.76 -2.18
CA LEU A 58 -4.73 -5.92 -1.12
C LEU A 58 -3.78 -4.93 -1.78
N VAL A 59 -3.96 -3.64 -1.48
CA VAL A 59 -3.19 -2.57 -2.10
C VAL A 59 -2.65 -1.66 -1.01
N TYR A 60 -1.32 -1.59 -0.91
CA TYR A 60 -0.62 -0.66 -0.03
C TYR A 60 0.00 0.47 -0.85
N THR A 61 -0.13 1.71 -0.40
CA THR A 61 0.35 2.88 -1.14
C THR A 61 0.99 3.89 -0.22
N ILE A 62 2.14 4.42 -0.64
CA ILE A 62 2.77 5.59 -0.01
C ILE A 62 2.66 6.78 -0.97
N GLU A 63 2.17 7.90 -0.46
CA GLU A 63 2.23 9.19 -1.14
C GLU A 63 3.60 9.83 -0.87
N LEU A 64 4.40 9.98 -1.93
CA LEU A 64 5.71 10.60 -1.88
C LEU A 64 5.61 12.10 -2.18
N PRO A 65 6.40 12.94 -1.47
CA PRO A 65 6.52 14.36 -1.77
C PRO A 65 7.00 14.64 -3.19
N GLU A 66 6.62 15.80 -3.74
CA GLU A 66 6.95 16.20 -5.12
C GLU A 66 8.45 16.16 -5.45
N LYS A 67 9.33 16.34 -4.46
CA LYS A 67 10.79 16.29 -4.65
C LYS A 67 11.26 14.99 -5.32
N TYR A 68 10.55 13.88 -5.11
CA TYR A 68 10.87 12.59 -5.73
C TYR A 68 10.62 12.55 -7.25
N LYS A 69 9.93 13.53 -7.83
CA LYS A 69 9.80 13.66 -9.30
C LYS A 69 11.13 14.00 -9.98
N ARG A 70 12.08 14.55 -9.22
CA ARG A 70 13.41 14.94 -9.70
C ARG A 70 14.47 13.89 -9.40
N THR A 71 14.07 12.70 -8.95
CA THR A 71 14.98 11.59 -8.66
C THR A 71 14.82 10.47 -9.68
N ASN A 72 15.66 9.44 -9.58
CA ASN A 72 15.61 8.24 -10.45
C ASN A 72 14.55 7.21 -9.99
N ILE A 73 13.57 7.59 -9.16
CA ILE A 73 12.57 6.66 -8.59
C ILE A 73 11.83 5.86 -9.67
N GLY A 74 11.57 6.46 -10.83
CA GLY A 74 10.94 5.77 -11.96
C GLY A 74 11.78 4.64 -12.55
N GLU A 75 13.11 4.77 -12.55
CA GLU A 75 14.03 3.72 -13.02
C GLU A 75 14.18 2.63 -11.96
N VAL A 76 14.28 3.03 -10.69
CA VAL A 76 14.37 2.10 -9.55
C VAL A 76 13.14 1.18 -9.49
N VAL A 77 11.94 1.74 -9.61
CA VAL A 77 10.69 0.94 -9.59
C VAL A 77 10.55 0.04 -10.82
N LYS A 78 11.11 0.41 -11.98
CA LYS A 78 11.06 -0.45 -13.17
C LYS A 78 11.96 -1.67 -13.07
N ASN A 79 13.05 -1.58 -12.32
CA ASN A 79 14.09 -2.61 -12.27
C ASN A 79 14.05 -3.44 -10.98
N VAL A 80 13.12 -3.16 -10.05
CA VAL A 80 13.00 -3.92 -8.81
C VAL A 80 12.41 -5.30 -9.06
N SER A 81 12.99 -6.30 -8.41
CA SER A 81 12.39 -7.63 -8.28
C SER A 81 11.61 -7.69 -6.96
N SER A 82 10.28 -7.54 -7.02
CA SER A 82 9.38 -7.70 -5.86
C SER A 82 8.50 -8.95 -6.04
N SER A 83 8.08 -9.54 -4.91
CA SER A 83 7.04 -10.58 -4.90
C SER A 83 5.62 -10.00 -5.11
N TYR A 84 5.51 -8.68 -5.14
CA TYR A 84 4.28 -7.93 -5.37
C TYR A 84 4.32 -7.18 -6.68
N GLU A 85 3.15 -6.84 -7.19
CA GLU A 85 3.06 -5.91 -8.31
C GLU A 85 3.29 -4.49 -7.79
N LEU A 86 4.36 -3.86 -8.25
CA LEU A 86 4.72 -2.48 -7.90
C LEU A 86 4.38 -1.54 -9.05
N SER A 87 3.75 -0.42 -8.71
CA SER A 87 3.32 0.61 -9.67
C SER A 87 3.64 2.01 -9.15
N LEU A 88 4.05 2.88 -10.05
CA LEU A 88 4.30 4.30 -9.78
C LEU A 88 3.29 5.15 -10.56
N TYR A 89 2.52 5.96 -9.85
CA TYR A 89 1.57 6.90 -10.45
C TYR A 89 2.03 8.34 -10.25
N LEU A 90 2.15 9.08 -11.35
CA LEU A 90 2.58 10.47 -11.36
C LEU A 90 1.37 11.40 -11.48
N PHE A 91 1.15 12.22 -10.46
CA PHE A 91 0.13 13.28 -10.46
C PHE A 91 0.79 14.66 -10.48
N SER A 92 0.01 15.72 -10.70
CA SER A 92 0.50 17.10 -10.78
C SER A 92 1.21 17.57 -9.51
N ASP A 93 0.76 17.13 -8.33
CA ASP A 93 1.21 17.58 -7.01
C ASP A 93 1.90 16.48 -6.19
N LYS A 94 1.80 15.22 -6.62
CA LYS A 94 2.28 14.07 -5.84
C LYS A 94 2.70 12.88 -6.69
N ILE A 95 3.36 11.94 -6.04
CA ILE A 95 3.68 10.62 -6.60
C ILE A 95 3.07 9.57 -5.67
N LEU A 96 2.43 8.56 -6.24
CA LEU A 96 1.99 7.38 -5.48
C LEU A 96 2.87 6.20 -5.86
N LEU A 97 3.48 5.57 -4.87
CA LEU A 97 4.14 4.29 -5.03
C LEU A 97 3.26 3.22 -4.38
N THR A 98 2.82 2.26 -5.18
CA THR A 98 1.79 1.30 -4.81
C THR A 98 2.34 -0.12 -4.96
N SER A 99 2.10 -0.94 -3.94
CA SER A 99 2.24 -2.38 -3.99
C SER A 99 0.84 -3.00 -4.04
N CYS A 100 0.70 -4.09 -4.78
CA CYS A 100 -0.55 -4.83 -4.95
C CYS A 100 -0.30 -6.34 -4.89
N VAL A 101 -1.22 -7.08 -4.26
CA VAL A 101 -1.23 -8.55 -4.26
C VAL A 101 -2.67 -9.08 -4.24
N SER A 102 -2.93 -10.13 -5.02
CA SER A 102 -4.18 -10.92 -4.90
C SER A 102 -4.15 -11.74 -3.62
N ILE A 103 -5.28 -11.88 -2.93
CA ILE A 103 -5.37 -12.78 -1.76
C ILE A 103 -5.07 -14.24 -2.12
N GLU A 104 -5.15 -14.62 -3.39
CA GLU A 104 -4.82 -15.98 -3.86
C GLU A 104 -3.30 -16.25 -3.80
N SER A 105 -2.49 -15.18 -3.84
CA SER A 105 -1.02 -15.23 -3.74
C SER A 105 -0.52 -14.76 -2.36
N LEU A 106 -1.43 -14.44 -1.44
CA LEU A 106 -1.08 -13.92 -0.13
C LEU A 106 -0.61 -15.04 0.80
N GLN A 107 0.66 -15.02 1.17
CA GLN A 107 1.28 -16.02 2.06
C GLN A 107 1.27 -15.63 3.54
N GLN A 108 0.77 -14.43 3.87
CA GLN A 108 0.86 -13.83 5.19
C GLN A 108 -0.43 -13.13 5.61
N THR A 109 -0.48 -12.63 6.84
CA THR A 109 -1.63 -11.83 7.30
C THR A 109 -1.72 -10.51 6.54
N THR A 110 -2.88 -9.86 6.57
CA THR A 110 -3.07 -8.54 5.94
C THR A 110 -2.10 -7.50 6.49
N LEU A 111 -1.85 -7.50 7.81
CA LEU A 111 -0.84 -6.63 8.42
C LEU A 111 0.59 -7.06 8.05
N GLY A 112 0.86 -8.36 7.93
CA GLY A 112 2.14 -8.87 7.43
C GLY A 112 2.46 -8.33 6.03
N TYR A 113 1.47 -8.36 5.14
CA TYR A 113 1.56 -7.75 3.82
C TYR A 113 1.84 -6.24 3.89
N VAL A 114 1.08 -5.48 4.68
CA VAL A 114 1.32 -4.05 4.85
C VAL A 114 2.76 -3.78 5.31
N ASN A 115 3.25 -4.53 6.29
CA ASN A 115 4.61 -4.36 6.81
C ASN A 115 5.69 -4.67 5.78
N GLN A 116 5.53 -5.78 5.04
CA GLN A 116 6.50 -6.14 4.01
C GLN A 116 6.49 -5.16 2.84
N ALA A 117 5.31 -4.80 2.33
CA ALA A 117 5.15 -3.82 1.27
C ALA A 117 5.70 -2.45 1.68
N ARG A 118 5.49 -2.03 2.94
CA ARG A 118 6.10 -0.83 3.51
C ARG A 118 7.61 -0.90 3.47
N GLY A 119 8.22 -2.00 3.93
CA GLY A 119 9.66 -2.19 3.90
C GLY A 119 10.23 -2.09 2.49
N GLU A 120 9.66 -2.84 1.55
CA GLU A 120 10.09 -2.83 0.15
C GLU A 120 9.98 -1.44 -0.49
N ILE A 121 8.87 -0.73 -0.28
CA ILE A 121 8.68 0.63 -0.80
C ILE A 121 9.70 1.60 -0.18
N VAL A 122 9.93 1.53 1.13
CA VAL A 122 10.89 2.40 1.81
C VAL A 122 12.30 2.18 1.28
N ASP A 123 12.71 0.92 1.07
CA ASP A 123 14.02 0.58 0.50
C ASP A 123 14.20 1.14 -0.92
N LEU A 124 13.14 1.08 -1.75
CA LEU A 124 13.14 1.70 -3.08
C LEU A 124 13.28 3.22 -3.01
N VAL A 125 12.54 3.85 -2.09
CA VAL A 125 12.58 5.29 -1.89
C VAL A 125 13.98 5.74 -1.45
N PHE A 126 14.62 5.01 -0.53
CA PHE A 126 16.01 5.31 -0.12
C PHE A 126 17.01 5.10 -1.25
N SER A 127 16.87 4.03 -2.03
CA SER A 127 17.72 3.75 -3.20
C SER A 127 17.59 4.85 -4.26
N ALA A 128 16.40 5.45 -4.37
CA ALA A 128 16.14 6.48 -5.36
C ALA A 128 16.70 7.88 -5.01
N ILE A 129 17.22 8.09 -3.80
CA ILE A 129 17.81 9.38 -3.38
C ILE A 129 19.31 9.45 -3.68
N GLN A 130 19.95 8.33 -4.03
CA GLN A 130 21.42 8.21 -4.14
C GLN A 130 22.05 8.74 -5.45
N MET A 131 21.62 9.90 -5.98
CA MET A 131 22.32 10.54 -7.11
C MET A 131 22.61 12.02 -6.86
#